data_AF-A0A815JZA2-F1
#
_entry.id   AF-A0A815JZA2-F1
#
_cell.length_a   1.000
_cell.length_b   1.000
_cell.length_c   1.000
_cell.angle_alpha   90.00
_cell.angle_beta   90.00
_cell.angle_gamma   90.00
#
_symmetry.space_group_name_H-M   'P 1'
#
loop_
_entity.id
_entity.type
_entity.pdbx_description
1 polymer ?
#
loop_
_entity_poly.entity_id
_entity_poly.type
_entity_poly.pdbx_seq_one_letter_code
_entity_poly.pdbx_strand_id
1 'polypeptide(L)' 'MDKYMIVILYIIGTLGAILNIITFLQKQIRRNSCSLYFLSSSIIDFCIMNVFILMEIITTFNKSLSDLIYSTNIWCKV' A
#
# COMPACT_ATOMS: atom_id res chain seq x y z
N MET A 1 14.79 -9.52 3.47
CA MET A 1 14.42 -9.36 2.04
C MET A 1 15.38 -8.37 1.41
N ASP A 2 15.81 -8.61 0.17
CA ASP A 2 16.67 -7.66 -0.53
C ASP A 2 15.93 -6.35 -0.76
N LYS A 3 16.59 -5.21 -0.52
CA LYS A 3 15.99 -3.87 -0.61
C LYS A 3 15.27 -3.63 -1.94
N TYR A 4 15.83 -4.19 -3.01
CA TYR A 4 15.27 -4.11 -4.36
C TYR A 4 13.97 -4.90 -4.53
N MET A 5 13.82 -6.03 -3.82
CA MET A 5 12.60 -6.84 -3.88
C MET A 5 11.40 -6.06 -3.32
N ILE A 6 11.60 -5.33 -2.21
CA ILE A 6 10.56 -4.50 -1.58
C ILE A 6 10.13 -3.37 -2.53
N VAL A 7 11.07 -2.73 -3.21
CA VAL A 7 10.78 -1.67 -4.19
C VAL A 7 10.02 -2.21 -5.40
N ILE A 8 10.40 -3.38 -5.92
CA ILE A 8 9.70 -4.02 -7.05
C ILE A 8 8.27 -4.41 -6.65
N LEU A 9 8.10 -5.02 -5.46
CA LEU A 9 6.79 -5.36 -4.93
C LEU A 9 5.90 -4.12 -4.75
N TYR A 10 6.47 -3.01 -4.28
CA TYR A 10 5.75 -1.75 -4.14
C TYR A 10 5.25 -1.22 -5.49
N ILE A 11 6.10 -1.20 -6.52
CA ILE A 11 5.72 -0.72 -7.86
C ILE A 11 4.62 -1.59 -8.46
N ILE A 12 4.76 -2.91 -8.40
CA ILE A 12 3.76 -3.83 -8.97
C ILE A 12 2.46 -3.77 -8.17
N GLY A 13 2.54 -3.76 -6.84
CA GLY A 13 1.38 -3.71 -5.96
C GLY A 13 0.57 -2.43 -6.11
N THR A 14 1.23 -1.27 -6.19
CA THR A 14 0.56 0.02 -6.41
C THR A 14 -0.10 0.10 -7.78
N LEU A 15 0.58 -0.34 -8.85
CA LEU A 15 0.01 -0.39 -10.19
C LEU A 15 -1.21 -1.32 -10.26
N GLY A 16 -1.12 -2.52 -9.67
CA GLY A 16 -2.23 -3.47 -9.62
C GLY A 16 -3.44 -2.92 -8.87
N ALA A 17 -3.22 -2.30 -7.71
CA ALA A 17 -4.30 -1.67 -6.94
C ALA A 17 -4.96 -0.49 -7.68
N ILE A 18 -4.18 0.36 -8.35
CA ILE A 18 -4.71 1.46 -9.17
C ILE A 18 -5.55 0.92 -10.33
N LEU A 19 -5.07 -0.10 -11.04
CA LEU A 19 -5.82 -0.73 -12.13
C LEU A 19 -7.14 -1.35 -11.64
N ASN A 20 -7.13 -2.00 -10.47
CA ASN A 20 -8.35 -2.54 -9.87
C ASN A 20 -9.34 -1.42 -9.52
N ILE A 21 -8.87 -0.34 -8.88
CA ILE A 21 -9.70 0.80 -8.54
C ILE A 21 -10.32 1.41 -9.80
N ILE A 22 -9.53 1.63 -10.87
CA ILE A 22 -10.02 2.19 -12.14
C ILE A 22 -11.07 1.27 -12.74
N THR A 23 -10.83 -0.04 -12.78
CA THR A 23 -11.76 -1.03 -13.32
C THR A 23 -13.08 -1.02 -12.56
N PHE A 24 -13.04 -1.07 -11.23
CA PHE A 24 -14.25 -1.08 -10.41
C PHE A 24 -14.97 0.28 -10.33
N LEU A 25 -14.30 1.39 -10.68
CA LEU A 25 -14.94 2.70 -10.85
C LEU A 25 -15.82 2.78 -12.10
N GLN A 26 -15.61 1.90 -13.09
CA GLN A 26 -16.38 1.93 -14.33
C GLN A 26 -17.87 1.69 -14.06
N LYS A 27 -18.70 2.57 -14.63
CA LYS A 27 -20.14 2.64 -14.40
C LYS A 27 -20.89 1.35 -14.74
N GLN A 28 -20.33 0.53 -15.64
CA GLN A 28 -20.87 -0.77 -16.03
C GLN A 28 -20.76 -1.84 -14.93
N ILE A 29 -19.68 -1.81 -14.13
CA ILE A 29 -19.36 -2.85 -13.14
C ILE A 29 -19.98 -2.51 -11.77
N ARG A 30 -20.18 -1.21 -11.48
CA ARG A 30 -20.72 -0.68 -10.21
C ARG A 30 -22.18 -1.06 -9.90
N ARG A 31 -22.82 -1.84 -10.78
CA ARG A 31 -24.22 -2.28 -10.65
C ARG A 31 -24.36 -3.49 -9.71
N ASN A 32 -23.26 -4.19 -9.40
CA ASN A 32 -23.23 -5.33 -8.50
C ASN A 32 -22.74 -4.90 -7.10
N SER A 33 -23.49 -5.21 -6.04
CA SER A 33 -23.07 -4.94 -4.66
C SER A 33 -21.72 -5.58 -4.34
N CYS A 34 -21.39 -6.72 -4.95
CA CYS A 34 -20.10 -7.39 -4.77
C CYS A 34 -18.91 -6.54 -5.27
N SER A 35 -19.08 -5.76 -6.35
CA SER A 35 -17.98 -4.94 -6.89
C SER A 35 -17.60 -3.79 -5.96
N LEU A 36 -18.54 -3.31 -5.14
CA LEU A 36 -18.26 -2.29 -4.13
C LEU A 36 -17.37 -2.82 -3.01
N TYR A 37 -17.56 -4.07 -2.58
CA TYR A 37 -16.67 -4.72 -1.61
C TYR A 37 -15.26 -4.88 -2.18
N PHE A 38 -15.13 -5.35 -3.42
CA PHE A 38 -13.82 -5.44 -4.08
C PHE A 38 -13.15 -4.09 -4.28
N LEU A 39 -13.92 -3.03 -4.59
CA LEU A 39 -13.41 -1.67 -4.65
C LEU A 39 -12.89 -1.20 -3.28
N SER A 40 -13.66 -1.41 -2.21
CA SER A 40 -13.22 -1.04 -0.85
C SER A 40 -11.98 -1.80 -0.41
N SER A 41 -11.87 -3.10 -0.72
CA SER A 41 -10.66 -3.89 -0.46
C SER A 41 -9.47 -3.31 -1.23
N SER A 42 -9.64 -3.01 -2.52
CA SER A 42 -8.56 -2.46 -3.35
C SER A 42 -8.08 -1.09 -2.86
N ILE A 43 -8.98 -0.27 -2.30
CA ILE A 43 -8.63 1.01 -1.66
C ILE A 43 -7.84 0.79 -0.38
N ILE A 44 -8.27 -0.16 0.47
CA ILE A 44 -7.56 -0.51 1.70
C ILE A 44 -6.17 -1.06 1.38
N ASP A 45 -6.06 -1.97 0.40
CA ASP A 45 -4.79 -2.52 -0.07
C ASP A 45 -3.86 -1.41 -0.58
N PHE A 46 -4.39 -0.45 -1.35
CA PHE A 46 -3.63 0.72 -1.79
C PHE A 46 -3.15 1.56 -0.60
N CYS A 47 -3.99 1.83 0.40
CA CYS A 47 -3.60 2.55 1.61
C CYS A 47 -2.53 1.81 2.41
N ILE A 48 -2.68 0.50 2.61
CA ILE A 48 -1.71 -0.32 3.34
C ILE A 48 -0.36 -0.32 2.62
N MET A 49 -0.34 -0.50 1.30
CA MET A 49 0.89 -0.43 0.50
C MET A 49 1.60 0.93 0.65
N ASN A 50 0.85 2.04 0.62
CA ASN A 50 1.41 3.38 0.77
C ASN A 50 1.84 3.73 2.19
N VAL A 51 1.23 3.14 3.23
CA VAL A 51 1.59 3.44 4.62
C VAL A 51 2.68 2.52 5.12
N PHE A 52 2.54 1.19 4.94
CA PHE A 52 3.48 0.23 5.50
C PHE A 52 4.70 0.04 4.60
N ILE A 53 4.50 -0.34 3.33
CA ILE A 53 5.63 -0.68 2.44
C ILE A 53 6.44 0.56 2.08
N LEU A 54 5.79 1.69 1.81
CA LEU A 54 6.52 2.94 1.52
C LEU A 54 7.37 3.38 2.72
N MET A 55 6.83 3.30 3.94
CA MET A 55 7.59 3.66 5.14
C MET A 55 8.75 2.70 5.38
N GLU A 56 8.56 1.40 5.16
CA GLU A 56 9.64 0.42 5.25
C GLU A 56 10.75 0.67 4.21
N ILE A 57 10.39 1.09 2.99
CA ILE A 57 11.36 1.56 2.00
C ILE A 57 12.11 2.78 2.56
N ILE A 58 11.40 3.80 3.03
CA ILE A 58 12.00 5.04 3.52
C ILE A 58 12.96 4.76 4.69
N THR A 59 12.58 3.94 5.67
CA THR A 59 13.45 3.60 6.81
C THR A 59 14.67 2.78 6.40
N THR A 60 14.53 1.92 5.38
CA THR A 60 15.62 1.12 4.81
C THR A 60 16.69 1.98 4.10
N PHE A 61 16.30 3.12 3.54
CA PHE A 61 17.20 4.08 2.89
C PHE A 61 17.66 5.21 3.84
N ASN A 62 16.84 5.62 4.81
CA ASN A 62 17.13 6.67 5.79
C ASN A 62 17.03 6.14 7.23
N LYS A 63 18.16 5.66 7.76
CA LYS A 63 18.25 5.12 9.13
C LYS A 63 17.89 6.16 10.21
N SER A 64 18.24 7.43 10.02
CA SER A 64 17.92 8.51 10.96
C SER A 64 16.42 8.74 11.14
N LEU A 65 15.64 8.60 10.06
CA LEU A 65 14.19 8.69 10.13
C LEU A 65 13.59 7.44 10.79
N SER A 66 14.21 6.28 10.57
CA SER A 66 13.82 5.04 11.25
C SER A 66 13.89 5.17 12.76
N ASP A 67 14.98 5.70 13.30
CA ASP A 67 15.16 5.86 14.75
C ASP A 67 14.11 6.82 15.35
N LEU A 68 13.75 7.86 14.60
CA LEU A 68 12.72 8.81 15.00
C LEU A 68 11.33 8.18 14.99
N ILE A 69 11.00 7.36 13.97
CA ILE A 69 9.75 6.61 13.88
C ILE A 69 9.66 5.57 15.01
N TYR A 70 10.73 4.83 15.31
CA TYR A 70 10.76 3.89 16.44
C TYR A 70 10.64 4.55 17.82
N SER A 71 10.95 5.85 17.92
CA SER A 71 10.72 6.63 19.15
C SER A 71 9.25 7.02 19.32
N THR A 72 8.46 7.00 18.25
CA THR A 72 7.03 7.31 18.32
C THR A 72 6.21 6.06 18.64
N ASN A 73 5.28 6.17 19.59
CA ASN A 73 4.33 5.08 19.94
C ASN A 73 3.29 4.78 18.83
N ILE A 74 3.40 5.45 17.68
CA ILE A 74 2.46 5.32 16.56
C ILE A 74 2.78 4.06 15.74
N TRP A 75 4.06 3.66 15.73
CA TRP A 75 4.53 2.48 15.02
C TRP A 75 4.84 1.37 16.01
N CYS A 76 4.31 0.17 15.78
CA CYS A 76 4.70 -0.99 16.59
C CYS A 76 6.19 -1.27 16.38
N LYS A 77 6.94 -1.41 17.48
CA LYS A 77 8.28 -2.02 17.43
C LYS A 77 8.11 -3.44 16.91
N VAL A 78 8.50 -3.67 15.67
CA VAL A 78 8.61 -5.01 15.08
C VAL A 78 9.91 -5.66 15.57
#